data_AF-A0A7Y1Q3H3-F1
#
_entry.id   AF-A0A7Y1Q3H3-F1
#
_cell.length_a   1.000
_cell.length_b   1.000
_cell.length_c   1.000
_cell.angle_alpha   90.00
_cell.angle_beta   90.00
_cell.angle_gamma   90.00
#
_symmetry.space_group_name_H-M   'P 1'
#
loop_
_entity.id
_entity.type
_entity.pdbx_description
1 polymer ?
#
loop_
_entity_poly.entity_id
_entity_poly.type
_entity_poly.pdbx_seq_one_letter_code
_entity_poly.pdbx_strand_id
1 'polypeptide(L)'
;MAKFLFPDSQSRSPKSPTVLCPADRVLAIYNQDSGDEAQRISKKVREWFFEEAHRKGWHGVHFVPEVQSRHGAGCIMWVTFGAGRQVMVTNQILVLEDSDSDADD
;
A
#
# COMPACT_ATOMS: atom_id res chain seq x y z
N MET A 1 -5.39 -2.72 -24.79
CA MET A 1 -5.45 -1.84 -23.61
C MET A 1 -4.14 -1.96 -22.86
N ALA A 2 -3.58 -0.86 -22.33
CA ALA A 2 -2.34 -0.91 -21.58
C ALA A 2 -2.55 -1.73 -20.31
N LYS A 3 -1.67 -2.70 -20.05
CA LYS A 3 -1.74 -3.56 -18.87
C LYS A 3 -1.32 -2.74 -17.65
N PHE A 4 -2.23 -2.51 -16.71
CA PHE A 4 -1.88 -1.85 -15.46
C PHE A 4 -1.05 -2.81 -14.62
N LEU A 5 0.17 -2.38 -14.30
CA LEU A 5 1.11 -3.18 -13.52
C LEU A 5 0.94 -2.88 -12.04
N PHE A 6 0.89 -3.95 -11.25
CA PHE A 6 0.96 -3.85 -9.80
C PHE A 6 2.35 -3.35 -9.37
N PRO A 7 2.46 -2.45 -8.38
CA PRO A 7 3.77 -2.04 -7.85
C PRO A 7 4.59 -3.23 -7.37
N ASP A 8 5.87 -3.28 -7.74
CA ASP A 8 6.77 -4.37 -7.36
C ASP A 8 7.40 -4.10 -5.98
N SER A 9 7.19 -5.02 -5.05
CA SER A 9 7.74 -4.96 -3.69
C SER A 9 9.27 -5.09 -3.68
N GLN A 10 9.84 -5.86 -4.61
CA GLN A 10 11.28 -6.10 -4.71
C GLN A 10 12.06 -4.87 -5.18
N SER A 11 11.38 -3.93 -5.84
CA SER A 11 11.97 -2.66 -6.28
C SER A 11 12.14 -1.64 -5.14
N ARG A 12 11.66 -1.96 -3.93
CA ARG A 12 11.77 -1.07 -2.76
C ARG A 12 13.14 -1.18 -2.11
N SER A 13 13.53 -0.16 -1.37
CA SER A 13 14.81 -0.12 -0.64
C SER A 13 14.61 0.43 0.77
N PRO A 14 15.57 0.24 1.70
CA PRO A 14 15.48 0.80 3.05
C PRO A 14 15.25 2.32 3.10
N LYS A 15 15.69 3.06 2.07
CA LYS A 15 15.50 4.52 1.94
C LYS A 15 14.19 4.91 1.26
N SER A 16 13.52 3.96 0.61
CA SER A 16 12.21 4.14 -0.02
C SER A 16 11.39 2.85 0.14
N PRO A 17 10.95 2.55 1.37
CA PRO A 17 10.26 1.30 1.69
C PRO A 17 8.78 1.33 1.29
N THR A 18 8.23 2.52 1.05
CA THR A 18 6.82 2.74 0.76
C THR A 18 6.57 3.15 -0.68
N VAL A 19 5.34 2.93 -1.16
CA VAL A 19 4.85 3.46 -2.43
C VAL A 19 3.39 3.88 -2.29
N LEU A 20 3.02 4.98 -2.93
CA LEU A 20 1.61 5.37 -3.10
C LEU A 20 1.07 4.76 -4.39
N CYS A 21 0.01 3.96 -4.26
CA CYS A 21 -0.80 3.50 -5.37
C CYS A 21 -2.08 4.36 -5.43
N PRO A 22 -2.22 5.25 -6.43
CA PRO A 22 -3.38 6.12 -6.53
C PRO A 22 -4.65 5.33 -6.84
N ALA A 23 -5.81 5.90 -6.51
CA ALA A 23 -7.10 5.22 -6.62
C ALA A 23 -7.42 4.69 -8.02
N ASP A 24 -7.16 5.49 -9.06
CA ASP A 24 -7.40 5.08 -10.44
C ASP A 24 -6.59 3.83 -10.80
N ARG A 25 -5.36 3.72 -10.30
CA ARG A 25 -4.50 2.56 -10.51
C ARG A 25 -5.01 1.34 -9.74
N VAL A 26 -5.47 1.52 -8.50
CA VAL A 26 -6.10 0.44 -7.71
C VAL A 26 -7.29 -0.14 -8.46
N LEU A 27 -8.19 0.72 -8.95
CA LEU A 27 -9.39 0.31 -9.69
C LEU A 27 -9.04 -0.36 -11.02
N ALA A 28 -8.09 0.20 -11.75
CA ALA A 28 -7.67 -0.37 -13.03
C ALA A 28 -7.05 -1.77 -12.88
N ILE A 29 -6.23 -1.99 -11.85
CA ILE A 29 -5.67 -3.31 -11.54
C ILE A 29 -6.80 -4.28 -11.14
N TYR A 30 -7.70 -3.87 -10.25
CA TYR A 30 -8.82 -4.70 -9.82
C TYR A 30 -9.73 -5.12 -10.98
N ASN A 31 -10.14 -4.17 -11.82
CA ASN A 31 -11.01 -4.42 -12.96
C ASN A 31 -10.34 -5.32 -14.01
N GLN A 32 -9.02 -5.20 -14.18
CA GLN A 32 -8.27 -6.05 -15.10
C GLN A 32 -8.21 -7.52 -14.65
N ASP A 33 -8.13 -7.78 -13.34
CA ASP A 33 -8.01 -9.15 -12.80
C ASP A 33 -9.38 -9.81 -12.58
N SER A 34 -10.33 -9.06 -12.03
CA SER A 34 -11.66 -9.57 -11.70
C SER A 34 -12.62 -9.60 -12.89
N GLY A 35 -12.38 -8.77 -13.92
CA GLY A 35 -13.35 -8.52 -14.99
C GLY A 35 -14.55 -7.67 -14.57
N ASP A 36 -14.56 -7.14 -13.34
CA ASP A 36 -15.56 -6.19 -12.86
C ASP A 36 -15.29 -4.77 -13.39
N GLU A 37 -16.29 -3.88 -13.29
CA GLU A 37 -16.18 -2.45 -13.64
C GLU A 37 -16.35 -1.56 -12.40
N ALA A 38 -15.51 -1.77 -11.38
CA ALA A 38 -15.54 -0.95 -10.17
C ALA A 38 -15.15 0.51 -10.48
N GLN A 39 -16.01 1.44 -10.06
CA GLN A 39 -15.82 2.90 -10.20
C GLN A 39 -15.33 3.57 -8.91
N ARG A 40 -15.30 2.82 -7.79
CA ARG A 40 -14.95 3.31 -6.46
C ARG A 40 -14.24 2.23 -5.66
N ILE A 41 -13.34 2.64 -4.77
CA ILE A 41 -12.66 1.73 -3.84
C ILE A 41 -13.65 1.28 -2.74
N SER A 42 -14.48 0.31 -3.10
CA SER A 42 -15.43 -0.34 -2.21
C SER A 42 -14.71 -1.28 -1.23
N LYS A 43 -15.44 -1.79 -0.23
CA LYS A 43 -14.91 -2.79 0.70
C LYS A 43 -14.32 -4.00 -0.04
N LYS A 44 -15.03 -4.52 -1.05
CA LYS A 44 -14.57 -5.64 -1.91
C LYS A 44 -13.24 -5.34 -2.60
N VAL A 45 -13.08 -4.14 -3.15
CA VAL A 45 -11.82 -3.72 -3.80
C VAL A 45 -10.68 -3.63 -2.79
N ARG A 46 -10.95 -3.12 -1.58
CA ARG A 46 -9.94 -3.02 -0.52
C ARG A 46 -9.44 -4.39 -0.07
N GLU A 47 -10.38 -5.29 0.21
CA GLU A 47 -10.08 -6.66 0.63
C GLU A 47 -9.25 -7.39 -0.43
N TRP A 48 -9.71 -7.37 -1.69
CA TRP A 48 -8.97 -7.98 -2.79
C TRP A 48 -7.57 -7.39 -2.96
N PHE A 49 -7.45 -6.07 -2.94
CA PHE A 49 -6.15 -5.42 -3.19
C PHE A 49 -5.17 -5.65 -2.04
N PHE A 50 -5.67 -5.73 -0.80
CA PHE A 50 -4.87 -6.10 0.37
C PHE A 50 -4.30 -7.51 0.25
N GLU A 51 -5.14 -8.48 -0.09
CA GLU A 51 -4.73 -9.87 -0.31
C GLU A 51 -3.71 -9.98 -1.46
N GLU A 52 -3.98 -9.30 -2.57
CA GLU A 52 -3.11 -9.31 -3.73
C GLU A 52 -1.74 -8.66 -3.44
N ALA A 53 -1.72 -7.58 -2.66
CA ALA A 53 -0.48 -6.95 -2.22
C ALA A 53 0.36 -7.91 -1.35
N HIS A 54 -0.27 -8.57 -0.38
CA HIS A 54 0.41 -9.57 0.44
C HIS A 54 0.96 -10.73 -0.40
N ARG A 55 0.18 -11.23 -1.36
CA ARG A 55 0.63 -12.28 -2.30
C ARG A 55 1.84 -11.85 -3.12
N LYS A 56 1.97 -10.56 -3.42
CA LYS A 56 3.11 -9.96 -4.14
C LYS A 56 4.25 -9.52 -3.22
N GLY A 57 4.25 -9.92 -1.95
CA GLY A 57 5.36 -9.67 -1.02
C GLY A 57 5.35 -8.28 -0.37
N TRP A 58 4.23 -7.55 -0.42
CA TRP A 58 4.07 -6.35 0.40
C TRP A 58 3.78 -6.76 1.85
N HIS A 59 4.39 -6.06 2.81
CA HIS A 59 4.18 -6.36 4.25
C HIS A 59 2.95 -5.67 4.81
N GLY A 60 2.45 -4.62 4.15
CA GLY A 60 1.15 -4.06 4.48
C GLY A 60 0.68 -3.02 3.49
N VAL A 61 -0.61 -2.69 3.63
CA VAL A 61 -1.33 -1.72 2.81
C VAL A 61 -2.23 -0.89 3.71
N HIS A 62 -2.27 0.42 3.46
CA HIS A 62 -3.13 1.37 4.16
C HIS A 62 -3.87 2.23 3.15
N PHE A 63 -5.20 2.15 3.16
CA PHE A 63 -6.04 2.97 2.29
C PHE A 63 -6.19 4.38 2.86
N VAL A 64 -5.83 5.38 2.06
CA VAL A 64 -5.84 6.78 2.48
C VAL A 64 -7.18 7.41 2.11
N PRO A 65 -7.92 7.99 3.07
CA PRO A 65 -9.10 8.78 2.76
C PRO A 65 -8.68 10.08 2.07
N GLU A 66 -9.38 10.48 1.01
CA GLU A 66 -9.23 11.83 0.48
C GLU A 66 -10.08 12.77 1.32
N VAL A 67 -9.48 13.79 1.96
CA VAL A 67 -10.20 14.62 2.95
C VAL A 67 -11.19 15.60 2.28
N GLN A 68 -10.93 15.98 1.03
CA GLN A 68 -11.74 16.95 0.28
C GLN A 68 -12.77 16.30 -0.64
N SER A 69 -12.65 15.00 -0.90
CA SER A 69 -13.54 14.28 -1.80
C SER A 69 -14.09 13.06 -1.06
N ARG A 70 -15.32 12.64 -1.33
CA ARG A 70 -15.85 11.38 -0.77
C ARG A 70 -15.20 10.13 -1.39
N HIS A 71 -14.13 10.30 -2.17
CA HIS A 71 -13.39 9.24 -2.84
C HIS A 71 -12.18 8.83 -1.97
N GLY A 72 -11.69 7.60 -2.17
CA GLY A 72 -10.41 7.20 -1.57
C GLY A 72 -9.29 7.75 -2.45
N ALA A 73 -8.22 8.29 -1.86
CA ALA A 73 -7.05 8.77 -2.62
C ALA A 73 -6.24 7.60 -3.22
N GLY A 74 -6.42 6.40 -2.67
CA GLY A 74 -5.70 5.18 -3.06
C GLY A 74 -5.21 4.45 -1.82
N CYS A 75 -4.04 3.82 -1.92
CA CYS A 75 -3.39 3.18 -0.78
C CYS A 75 -1.88 3.39 -0.79
N ILE A 76 -1.32 3.46 0.42
CA ILE A 76 0.11 3.37 0.65
C ILE A 76 0.42 1.90 0.93
N MET A 77 1.46 1.38 0.28
CA MET A 77 1.94 0.02 0.47
C MET A 77 3.39 0.09 0.94
N TRP A 78 3.82 -0.85 1.78
CA TRP A 78 5.19 -0.86 2.29
C TRP A 78 5.78 -2.26 2.42
N VAL A 79 7.10 -2.30 2.40
CA VAL A 79 7.91 -3.42 2.86
C VAL A 79 8.78 -2.94 4.03
N THR A 80 9.21 -3.87 4.87
CA THR A 80 10.11 -3.61 6.00
C THR A 80 11.44 -4.29 5.72
N PHE A 81 12.52 -3.60 6.04
CA PHE A 81 13.89 -4.09 5.86
C PHE A 81 14.51 -4.26 7.25
N GLY A 82 14.99 -5.46 7.57
CA GLY A 82 15.58 -5.79 8.86
C GLY A 82 14.56 -6.22 9.93
N ALA A 83 15.03 -7.01 10.89
CA ALA A 83 14.29 -7.35 12.09
C ALA A 83 14.37 -6.15 13.06
N GLY A 84 13.26 -5.42 13.27
CA GLY A 84 13.21 -4.32 14.24
C GLY A 84 12.40 -3.10 13.81
N ARG A 85 12.22 -2.85 12.50
CA ARG A 85 11.38 -1.73 12.04
C ARG A 85 9.90 -2.06 12.16
N GLN A 86 9.21 -1.35 13.04
CA GLN A 86 7.75 -1.43 13.17
C GLN A 86 7.08 -0.31 12.38
N VAL A 87 6.02 -0.67 11.65
CA VAL A 87 5.16 0.30 10.96
C VAL A 87 3.88 0.42 11.77
N MET A 88 3.67 1.57 12.39
CA MET A 88 2.43 1.85 13.12
C MET A 88 1.48 2.61 12.21
N VAL A 89 0.33 1.99 11.94
CA VAL A 89 -0.78 2.63 11.23
C VAL A 89 -1.72 3.21 12.26
N THR A 90 -1.78 4.54 12.36
CA THR A 90 -2.78 5.25 13.16
C THR A 90 -3.96 5.67 12.28
N ASN A 91 -5.02 6.23 12.88
CA ASN A 91 -6.20 6.68 12.12
C ASN A 91 -5.90 7.73 11.03
N GLN A 92 -4.75 8.42 11.09
CA GLN A 92 -4.43 9.52 10.19
C GLN A 92 -2.96 9.58 9.73
N ILE A 93 -2.05 8.87 10.40
CA ILE A 93 -0.60 8.98 10.18
C ILE A 93 0.04 7.59 10.15
N LEU A 94 0.93 7.39 9.19
CA LEU A 94 1.76 6.20 9.08
C LEU A 94 3.14 6.55 9.65
N VAL A 95 3.47 5.97 10.81
CA VAL A 95 4.74 6.24 11.53
C VAL A 95 5.68 5.06 11.30
N LEU A 96 6.91 5.39 10.90
CA LEU A 96 8.01 4.46 10.68
C LEU A 96 9.02 4.69 11.81
N GLU A 97 9.12 3.74 12.73
CA GLU A 97 10.09 3.79 13.82
C GLU A 97 11.31 2.93 13.46
N ASP A 98 12.48 3.55 13.45
CA ASP A 98 13.77 2.87 13.44
C ASP A 98 14.19 2.66 14.89
N SER A 99 14.43 1.40 15.28
CA SER A 99 15.10 1.10 16.53
C SER A 99 16.60 1.34 16.34
N ASP A 100 17.03 2.60 16.39
CA ASP A 100 18.45 2.91 16.61
C ASP A 100 18.80 2.40 18.01
N SER A 101 19.38 1.21 18.06
CA SER A 101 20.09 0.72 19.24
C SER A 101 21.48 1.34 19.19
N ASP A 102 21.59 2.62 19.57
CA ASP A 102 22.86 3.21 19.94
C ASP A 102 23.32 2.48 21.22
N ALA A 103 24.14 1.45 21.02
CA ALA A 103 24.98 0.90 22.06
C ALA A 103 26.10 1.91 22.33
N ASP A 104 25.83 2.88 23.21
CA ASP A 104 26.87 3.65 23.88
C ASP A 104 27.40 2.81 25.06
N ASP A 105 28.71 2.59 25.02
CA ASP A 105 29.56 1.86 25.98
C ASP A 105 29.72 2.63 27.31
#